data_AF-A0A2D5YSU9-F1
#
_entry.id   AF-A0A2D5YSU9-F1
#
_cell.length_a   1.000
_cell.length_b   1.000
_cell.length_c   1.000
_cell.angle_alpha   90.00
_cell.angle_beta   90.00
_cell.angle_gamma   90.00
#
_symmetry.space_group_name_H-M   'P 1'
#
loop_
_entity.id
_entity.type
_entity.pdbx_description
1 polymer ?
#
loop_
_entity_poly.entity_id
_entity_poly.type
_entity_poly.pdbx_seq_one_letter_code
_entity_poly.pdbx_strand_id
1 'polypeptide(L)' 'MHGCTQVKRCLSIGLVCLAAVSFAGCERALFPENLPRTQFERYDRLRGRYVPTERYDRYGDTSPALRERLTPPES' A
#
# COMPACT_ATOMS: atom_id res chain seq x y z
N MET A 1 37.41 -12.83 -34.19
CA MET A 1 36.66 -13.64 -33.18
C MET A 1 35.90 -12.76 -32.16
N HIS A 2 35.33 -11.61 -32.56
CA HIS A 2 34.61 -10.70 -31.64
C HIS A 2 33.07 -10.82 -31.72
N GLY A 3 32.54 -11.40 -32.81
CA GLY A 3 31.09 -11.57 -32.99
C GLY A 3 30.47 -12.63 -32.07
N CYS A 4 31.15 -13.76 -31.84
CA CYS A 4 30.63 -14.84 -30.98
C CYS A 4 30.58 -14.44 -29.49
N THR A 5 31.51 -13.61 -29.02
CA THR A 5 31.51 -13.04 -27.66
C THR A 5 30.49 -11.93 -27.47
N GLN A 6 30.20 -11.14 -28.51
CA GLN A 6 29.10 -10.15 -28.52
C GLN A 6 27.72 -10.82 -28.43
N VAL A 7 27.47 -11.86 -29.24
CA VAL A 7 26.18 -12.59 -29.24
C VAL A 7 25.89 -13.25 -27.89
N LYS A 8 26.91 -13.87 -27.27
CA LYS A 8 26.78 -14.49 -25.94
C LYS A 8 26.44 -13.47 -24.85
N ARG A 9 27.04 -12.28 -24.91
CA ARG A 9 26.76 -11.17 -23.98
C ARG A 9 25.33 -10.64 -24.11
N CYS A 10 24.86 -10.44 -25.35
CA CYS A 10 23.49 -10.02 -25.60
C CYS A 10 22.48 -11.06 -25.09
N LEU A 11 22.75 -12.35 -25.31
CA LEU A 11 21.87 -13.42 -24.85
C LEU A 11 21.81 -13.50 -23.32
N SER A 12 22.95 -13.36 -22.64
CA SER A 12 22.97 -13.34 -21.16
C SER A 12 22.23 -12.13 -20.58
N ILE A 13 22.36 -10.95 -21.19
CA ILE A 13 21.66 -9.74 -20.72
C ILE A 13 20.15 -9.91 -20.92
N GLY A 14 19.73 -10.41 -22.09
CA GLY A 14 18.32 -10.69 -22.36
C GLY A 14 17.70 -11.66 -21.35
N LEU A 15 18.42 -12.73 -21.00
CA LEU A 15 17.95 -13.71 -20.01
C LEU A 15 17.78 -13.08 -18.61
N VAL A 16 18.73 -12.25 -18.18
CA VAL A 16 18.67 -11.56 -16.89
C VAL A 16 17.51 -10.56 -16.85
N CYS A 17 17.31 -9.78 -17.91
CA CYS A 17 16.18 -8.85 -18.00
C CYS A 17 14.84 -9.58 -17.98
N LEU A 18 14.72 -10.69 -18.73
CA LEU A 18 13.50 -11.51 -18.74
C LEU A 18 13.20 -12.08 -17.34
N ALA A 19 14.22 -12.59 -16.65
CA ALA A 19 14.10 -13.08 -15.29
C ALA A 19 13.68 -11.97 -14.30
N ALA A 20 14.27 -10.77 -14.40
CA ALA A 20 13.93 -9.65 -13.53
C ALA A 20 12.47 -9.21 -13.70
N VAL A 21 11.96 -9.17 -14.93
CA VAL A 21 10.56 -8.84 -15.21
C VAL A 21 9.60 -9.90 -14.65
N SER A 22 9.98 -11.18 -14.64
CA SER A 22 9.14 -12.22 -14.02
C SER A 22 9.03 -12.12 -12.49
N PHE A 23 9.96 -11.42 -11.81
CA PHE A 23 9.83 -11.11 -10.38
C PHE A 23 9.11 -9.78 -10.12
N ALA A 24 8.90 -8.95 -11.14
CA ALA A 24 8.09 -7.74 -11.05
C ALA A 24 6.60 -8.11 -11.17
N GLY A 25 6.01 -8.56 -10.07
CA GLY A 25 4.57 -8.78 -9.96
C GLY A 25 3.78 -7.47 -9.91
N CYS A 26 2.47 -7.55 -10.20
CA CYS A 26 1.56 -6.43 -9.91
C CYS A 26 1.35 -6.33 -8.40
N GLU A 27 2.04 -5.39 -7.76
CA GLU A 27 1.79 -5.03 -6.37
C GLU A 27 0.67 -3.97 -6.31
N ARG A 28 -0.33 -4.21 -5.48
CA ARG A 28 -1.33 -3.21 -5.11
C ARG A 28 -1.38 -3.11 -3.59
N ALA A 29 -1.37 -1.89 -3.07
CA ALA A 29 -1.54 -1.67 -1.64
C ALA A 29 -2.84 -2.36 -1.18
N LEU A 30 -2.71 -3.23 -0.16
CA LEU A 30 -3.85 -3.96 0.39
C LEU A 30 -4.89 -3.00 1.00
N PHE A 31 -4.42 -1.87 1.50
CA PHE A 31 -5.20 -0.86 2.20
C PHE A 31 -4.84 0.55 1.71
N PRO A 32 -5.22 0.93 0.47
CA PRO A 32 -4.95 2.27 -0.05
C PRO A 32 -5.62 3.33 0.83
N GLU A 33 -4.93 4.44 1.10
CA GLU A 33 -5.34 5.46 2.08
C GLU A 33 -6.60 6.23 1.67
N ASN A 34 -6.82 6.35 0.37
CA ASN A 34 -7.92 7.12 -0.23
C ASN A 34 -9.21 6.32 -0.44
N LEU A 35 -9.26 5.04 -0.04
CA LEU A 35 -10.46 4.23 -0.12
C LEU A 35 -11.09 4.03 1.27
N PRO A 36 -12.43 4.00 1.35
CA PRO A 36 -13.12 3.78 2.60
C PRO A 36 -12.74 2.42 3.19
N ARG A 37 -12.49 2.39 4.50
CA ARG A 37 -12.08 1.17 5.24
C ARG A 37 -13.26 0.23 5.49
N THR A 38 -14.48 0.76 5.52
CA THR A 38 -15.71 -0.01 5.69
C THR A 38 -16.80 0.50 4.76
N GLN A 39 -17.78 -0.36 4.48
CA GLN A 39 -18.96 0.02 3.70
C GLN A 39 -19.85 1.09 4.37
N PHE A 40 -19.66 1.31 5.68
CA PHE A 40 -20.46 2.23 6.49
C PHE A 40 -19.83 3.62 6.60
N GLU A 41 -18.57 3.79 6.22
CA GLU A 41 -17.83 5.04 6.44
C GLU A 41 -18.52 6.27 5.85
N ARG A 42 -19.09 6.15 4.64
CA ARG A 42 -19.85 7.23 4.02
C ARG A 42 -21.09 7.59 4.84
N TYR A 43 -21.81 6.58 5.31
CA TYR A 43 -22.99 6.75 6.14
C TYR A 43 -22.65 7.39 7.49
N ASP A 44 -21.55 6.96 8.13
CA ASP A 44 -21.11 7.48 9.43
C ASP A 44 -20.66 8.94 9.32
N ARG A 45 -19.94 9.31 8.25
CA ARG A 45 -19.57 10.71 7.97
C ARG A 45 -20.79 11.61 7.86
N LEU A 46 -21.82 11.18 7.14
CA LEU A 46 -23.06 11.95 6.98
C LEU A 46 -23.83 12.12 8.30
N ARG A 47 -23.57 11.28 9.30
CA ARG A 47 -24.25 11.29 10.60
C ARG A 47 -23.36 11.79 11.73
N GLY A 48 -22.17 12.31 11.41
CA GLY A 48 -21.20 12.78 12.40
C GLY A 48 -20.63 11.68 13.30
N ARG A 49 -20.72 10.41 12.90
CA ARG A 49 -20.22 9.24 13.64
C ARG A 49 -18.87 8.72 13.11
N TYR A 50 -18.21 9.50 12.27
CA TYR A 50 -16.92 9.12 11.70
C TYR A 50 -15.83 9.12 12.78
N VAL A 51 -15.10 8.00 12.88
CA VAL A 51 -13.93 7.86 13.75
C VAL A 51 -12.66 7.91 12.89
N PRO A 52 -11.74 8.86 13.12
CA PRO A 52 -10.46 8.92 12.42
C PRO A 52 -9.66 7.62 12.54
N THR A 53 -8.87 7.29 11.51
CA THR A 53 -7.97 6.13 11.57
C THR A 53 -6.69 6.45 12.33
N GLU A 54 -6.25 7.70 12.28
CA GLU A 54 -5.03 8.20 12.88
C GLU A 54 -5.31 9.44 13.71
N ARG A 55 -4.43 9.69 14.69
CA ARG A 55 -4.44 10.88 15.54
C ARG A 55 -3.02 11.44 15.61
N TYR A 56 -2.93 12.77 15.64
CA TYR A 56 -1.68 13.46 15.96
C TYR A 56 -1.46 13.46 17.46
N ASP A 57 -0.24 13.16 17.88
CA ASP A 57 0.15 13.33 19.26
C ASP A 57 0.52 14.79 19.58
N ARG A 58 0.97 15.03 20.81
CA ARG A 58 1.39 16.36 21.27
C ARG A 58 2.70 16.86 20.63
N TYR A 59 3.46 15.99 19.99
CA TYR A 59 4.73 16.27 19.34
C TYR A 59 4.57 16.39 17.81
N GLY A 60 3.38 16.10 17.28
CA GLY A 60 3.06 16.16 15.85
C GLY A 60 3.22 14.83 15.12
N ASP A 61 3.55 13.75 15.82
CA ASP A 61 3.69 12.42 15.25
C ASP A 61 2.31 11.77 15.05
N THR A 62 2.15 11.06 13.92
CA THR A 62 0.93 10.32 13.59
C THR A 62 0.94 8.94 14.25
N SER A 63 -0.13 8.61 14.96
CA SER A 63 -0.34 7.30 15.58
C SER A 63 -1.74 6.76 15.28
N PRO A 64 -1.94 5.43 15.24
CA PRO A 64 -3.27 4.85 15.04
C PRO A 64 -4.22 5.23 16.18
N ALA A 65 -5.44 5.66 15.83
CA ALA A 65 -6.51 6.04 16.77
C ALA A 65 -7.27 4.80 17.28
N LEU A 66 -6.52 3.84 17.87
CA LEU A 66 -7.06 2.54 18.23
C LEU A 66 -8.11 2.63 19.34
N ARG A 67 -7.93 3.54 20.30
CA ARG A 67 -8.83 3.69 21.46
C ARG A 67 -10.18 4.21 21.02
N GLU A 68 -10.18 5.24 20.19
CA GLU A 68 -11.36 5.86 19.63
C GLU A 68 -12.18 4.85 18.82
N ARG A 69 -11.51 3.92 18.11
CA ARG A 69 -12.16 2.86 17.32
C ARG A 69 -12.70 1.69 18.13
N LEU A 70 -12.11 1.43 19.30
CA LEU A 70 -12.50 0.32 20.18
C LEU A 70 -13.44 0.75 21.30
N THR A 71 -13.66 2.07 21.48
CA THR A 71 -14.57 2.57 22.50
C THR A 71 -16.01 2.26 22.08
N PRO A 72 -16.80 1.58 22.92
CA PRO A 72 -18.21 1.32 22.63
C PRO A 72 -18.97 2.63 22.46
N PRO A 73 -19.97 2.71 21.57
CA PRO A 73 -20.90 3.82 21.58
C PRO A 73 -21.65 3.83 22.92
N GLU A 74 -21.79 5.01 23.52
CA GLU A 74 -22.57 5.23 24.75
C GLU A 74 -24.00 4.69 24.51
N SER A 75 -24.47 3.81 25.41
CA SER A 75 -25.74 3.05 25.29
C SER A 75 -26.96 3.87 25.68
#